data_AF-A0A9P0K0H2-F1
#
_entry.id   AF-A0A9P0K0H2-F1
#
_cell.length_a   1.000
_cell.length_b   1.000
_cell.length_c   1.000
_cell.angle_alpha   90.00
_cell.angle_beta   90.00
_cell.angle_gamma   90.00
#
_symmetry.space_group_name_H-M   'P 1'
#
loop_
_entity.id
_entity.type
_entity.pdbx_description
1 polymer ?
#
loop_
_entity_poly.entity_id
_entity_poly.type
_entity_poly.pdbx_seq_one_letter_code
_entity_poly.pdbx_strand_id
1 'polypeptide(L)'
;MSSAVEKDINDAFDEILFAEETVIKKAYQAGFNEGASQGNSEGYHLGYHRGAELGAELGFYTGVVEICLEQHEKAMLDRVKEQLKHLKVLLDNFPRVNDETVDIVTLADQIRTKYKKVCAQMKLNMPYPETNIISF
;
A
#
# COMPACT_ATOMS: atom_id res chain seq x y z
N MET A 1 -23.87 -37.51 -38.85
CA MET A 1 -23.90 -36.60 -40.03
C MET A 1 -24.07 -35.20 -39.48
N SER A 2 -23.01 -34.39 -39.49
CA SER A 2 -23.06 -33.01 -39.03
C SER A 2 -23.71 -32.18 -40.13
N SER A 3 -24.92 -31.67 -39.88
CA SER A 3 -25.56 -30.71 -40.78
C SER A 3 -24.73 -29.44 -40.73
N ALA A 4 -24.06 -29.12 -41.84
CA ALA A 4 -23.49 -27.79 -42.03
C ALA A 4 -24.68 -26.83 -42.12
N VAL A 5 -24.84 -25.96 -41.13
CA VAL A 5 -25.83 -24.89 -41.16
C VAL A 5 -25.43 -23.96 -42.31
N GLU A 6 -26.28 -23.89 -43.32
CA GLU A 6 -26.12 -22.98 -44.45
C GLU A 6 -26.17 -21.56 -43.89
N LYS A 7 -25.06 -20.81 -44.01
CA LYS A 7 -24.94 -19.47 -43.44
C LYS A 7 -25.85 -18.54 -44.23
N ASP A 8 -26.78 -17.86 -43.55
CA ASP A 8 -27.70 -16.93 -44.22
C ASP A 8 -26.89 -15.85 -44.93
N ILE A 9 -27.25 -15.56 -46.18
CA ILE A 9 -26.57 -14.54 -46.97
C ILE A 9 -26.71 -13.15 -46.32
N ASN A 10 -27.80 -12.91 -45.60
CA ASN A 10 -28.01 -11.68 -44.84
C ASN A 10 -27.02 -11.60 -43.67
N ASP A 11 -26.77 -12.69 -42.95
CA ASP A 11 -25.75 -12.75 -41.89
C ASP A 11 -24.36 -12.44 -42.44
N ALA A 12 -24.05 -12.93 -43.66
CA ALA A 12 -22.77 -12.65 -44.31
C ALA A 12 -22.62 -11.17 -44.71
N PHE A 13 -23.69 -10.52 -45.18
CA PHE A 13 -23.69 -9.10 -45.47
C PHE A 13 -23.61 -8.24 -44.20
N ASP A 14 -24.31 -8.62 -43.14
CA ASP A 14 -24.24 -7.95 -41.84
C ASP A 14 -22.83 -8.07 -41.23
N GLU A 15 -22.19 -9.24 -41.32
CA GLU A 15 -20.81 -9.42 -40.87
C GLU A 15 -19.83 -8.49 -41.60
N ILE A 16 -20.01 -8.26 -42.90
CA ILE A 16 -19.19 -7.33 -43.68
C ILE A 16 -19.51 -5.88 -43.30
N LEU A 17 -20.79 -5.52 -43.22
CA LEU A 17 -21.25 -4.17 -42.91
C LEU A 17 -20.75 -3.72 -41.53
N PHE A 18 -20.81 -4.61 -40.54
CA PHE A 18 -20.39 -4.34 -39.16
C PHE A 18 -19.00 -4.86 -38.83
N ALA A 19 -18.18 -5.21 -39.84
CA ALA A 19 -16.86 -5.79 -39.63
C ALA A 19 -15.95 -4.85 -38.82
N GLU A 20 -15.92 -3.56 -39.19
CA GLU A 20 -15.10 -2.55 -38.52
C GLU A 20 -15.55 -2.36 -37.06
N GLU A 21 -16.84 -2.12 -36.83
CA GLU A 21 -17.41 -1.95 -35.48
C GLU A 21 -17.15 -3.18 -34.60
N THR A 22 -17.27 -4.38 -35.18
CA THR A 22 -17.00 -5.64 -34.48
C THR A 22 -15.52 -5.75 -34.11
N VAL A 23 -14.61 -5.40 -35.02
CA VAL A 23 -13.16 -5.41 -34.75
C VAL A 23 -12.81 -4.39 -33.67
N ILE A 24 -13.34 -3.16 -33.76
CA ILE A 24 -13.11 -2.11 -32.75
C ILE A 24 -13.60 -2.57 -31.38
N LYS A 25 -14.83 -3.10 -31.28
CA LYS A 25 -15.40 -3.57 -30.03
C LYS A 25 -14.59 -4.72 -29.43
N LYS A 26 -14.19 -5.70 -30.26
CA LYS A 26 -13.36 -6.83 -29.84
C LYS A 26 -11.98 -6.38 -29.36
N ALA A 27 -11.32 -5.49 -30.10
CA ALA A 27 -10.00 -4.97 -29.76
C ALA A 27 -10.05 -4.15 -28.46
N TYR A 28 -11.06 -3.29 -28.30
CA TYR A 28 -11.27 -2.56 -27.05
C TYR A 28 -11.47 -3.51 -25.87
N GLN A 29 -12.34 -4.51 -26.01
CA GLN A 29 -12.63 -5.43 -24.91
C GLN A 29 -11.43 -6.33 -24.57
N ALA A 30 -10.68 -6.77 -25.58
CA ALA A 30 -9.43 -7.49 -25.37
C ALA A 30 -8.41 -6.62 -24.60
N GLY A 31 -8.16 -5.39 -25.07
CA GLY A 31 -7.23 -4.47 -24.42
C GLY A 31 -7.64 -4.07 -23.01
N PHE A 32 -8.95 -3.86 -22.77
CA PHE A 32 -9.48 -3.58 -21.43
C PHE A 32 -9.27 -4.78 -20.49
N ASN A 33 -9.62 -5.99 -20.92
CA ASN A 33 -9.46 -7.20 -20.11
C ASN A 33 -7.99 -7.48 -19.78
N GLU A 34 -7.11 -7.31 -20.76
CA GLU A 34 -5.67 -7.47 -20.57
C GLU A 34 -5.11 -6.42 -19.60
N GLY A 35 -5.44 -5.14 -19.80
CA GLY A 35 -5.02 -4.05 -18.91
C GLY A 35 -5.56 -4.21 -17.49
N ALA A 36 -6.82 -4.61 -17.33
CA ALA A 36 -7.43 -4.87 -16.02
C ALA A 36 -6.75 -6.06 -15.30
N SER A 37 -6.41 -7.12 -16.04
CA SER A 37 -5.72 -8.28 -15.48
C SER A 37 -4.28 -7.97 -15.06
N GLN A 38 -3.54 -7.20 -15.87
CA GLN A 38 -2.14 -6.85 -15.57
C GLN A 38 -2.03 -5.83 -14.44
N GLY A 39 -2.85 -4.76 -14.49
CA GLY A 39 -2.84 -3.71 -13.47
C GLY A 39 -3.21 -4.21 -12.06
N ASN A 40 -4.07 -5.23 -11.96
CA ASN A 40 -4.44 -5.81 -10.66
C ASN A 40 -3.25 -6.52 -9.98
N SER A 41 -2.41 -7.23 -10.74
CA SER A 41 -1.25 -7.92 -10.19
C SER A 41 -0.16 -6.94 -9.77
N GLU A 42 0.16 -5.98 -10.63
CA GLU A 42 1.20 -4.98 -10.36
C GLU A 42 0.81 -4.10 -9.16
N GLY A 43 -0.43 -3.62 -9.12
CA GLY A 43 -0.95 -2.83 -8.00
C GLY A 43 -0.95 -3.60 -6.68
N TYR A 44 -1.33 -4.89 -6.72
CA TYR A 44 -1.27 -5.75 -5.54
C TYR A 44 0.16 -5.93 -5.03
N HIS A 45 1.12 -6.24 -5.91
CA HIS A 45 2.52 -6.40 -5.52
C HIS A 45 3.08 -5.12 -4.93
N LEU A 46 2.87 -3.99 -5.60
CA LEU A 46 3.33 -2.70 -5.11
C LEU A 46 2.74 -2.38 -3.73
N GLY A 47 1.42 -2.56 -3.57
CA GLY A 47 0.73 -2.34 -2.30
C GLY A 47 1.26 -3.25 -1.18
N TYR A 48 1.49 -4.53 -1.49
CA TYR A 48 2.06 -5.50 -0.56
C TYR A 48 3.47 -5.10 -0.12
N HIS A 49 4.36 -4.78 -1.06
CA HIS A 49 5.74 -4.38 -0.76
C HIS A 49 5.78 -3.09 0.07
N ARG A 50 5.05 -2.05 -0.35
CA ARG A 50 5.00 -0.77 0.39
C ARG A 50 4.37 -0.93 1.77
N GLY A 51 3.33 -1.76 1.88
CA GLY A 51 2.71 -2.08 3.16
C GLY A 51 3.67 -2.80 4.11
N ALA A 52 4.45 -3.76 3.60
CA ALA A 52 5.46 -4.48 4.38
C ALA A 52 6.59 -3.55 4.86
N GLU A 53 7.11 -2.67 4.00
CA GLU A 53 8.12 -1.67 4.37
C GLU A 53 7.61 -0.74 5.49
N LEU A 54 6.39 -0.21 5.34
CA LEU A 54 5.78 0.65 6.34
C LEU A 54 5.55 -0.10 7.65
N GLY A 55 5.06 -1.34 7.58
CA GLY A 55 4.85 -2.18 8.75
C GLY A 55 6.14 -2.48 9.52
N ALA A 56 7.24 -2.74 8.80
CA ALA A 56 8.55 -2.97 9.41
C ALA A 56 9.09 -1.70 10.09
N GLU A 57 8.94 -0.53 9.47
CA GLU A 57 9.29 0.76 10.07
C GLU A 57 8.50 1.03 11.36
N LEU A 58 7.17 0.87 11.33
CA LEU A 58 6.32 1.08 12.49
C LEU A 58 6.62 0.06 13.61
N GLY A 59 6.90 -1.19 13.25
CA GLY A 59 7.30 -2.23 14.19
C GLY A 59 8.62 -1.89 14.89
N PHE A 60 9.60 -1.39 14.13
CA PHE A 60 10.88 -0.93 14.69
C PHE A 60 10.66 0.23 15.69
N TYR A 61 9.87 1.24 15.32
CA TYR A 61 9.55 2.35 16.23
C TYR A 61 8.85 1.86 17.49
N THR A 62 7.92 0.91 17.36
CA THR A 62 7.22 0.30 18.50
C THR A 62 8.20 -0.36 19.46
N GLY A 63 9.11 -1.20 18.97
CA GLY A 63 10.11 -1.85 19.81
C GLY A 63 11.04 -0.87 20.52
N VAL A 64 11.51 0.18 19.82
CA VAL A 64 12.33 1.23 20.44
C VAL A 64 11.56 1.95 21.55
N VAL A 65 10.30 2.31 21.29
CA VAL A 65 9.44 3.00 22.27
C VAL A 65 9.20 2.15 23.51
N GLU A 66 8.96 0.85 23.33
CA GLU A 66 8.75 -0.10 24.44
C GLU A 66 9.99 -0.26 25.30
N ILE A 67 11.16 -0.48 24.68
CA ILE A 67 12.44 -0.56 25.40
C ILE A 67 12.71 0.73 26.19
N CYS A 68 12.43 1.88 25.59
CA CYS A 68 12.59 3.19 26.22
C CYS A 68 11.67 3.35 27.45
N LEU A 69 10.39 2.95 27.33
CA LEU A 69 9.43 2.99 28.43
C LEU A 69 9.74 1.98 29.53
N GLU A 70 10.26 0.79 29.22
CA GLU A 70 10.54 -0.23 30.23
C GLU A 70 11.85 0.04 30.99
N GLN A 71 12.92 0.40 30.28
CA GLN A 71 14.26 0.41 30.85
C GLN A 71 14.72 1.79 31.32
N HIS A 72 14.18 2.88 30.72
CA HIS A 72 14.71 4.23 30.91
C HIS A 72 13.73 5.20 31.56
N GLU A 73 12.51 4.75 31.91
CA GLU A 73 11.45 5.63 32.42
C GLU A 73 11.87 6.48 33.62
N LYS A 74 12.61 5.92 34.58
CA LYS A 74 13.02 6.67 35.79
C LYS A 74 14.08 7.73 35.53
N ALA A 75 14.87 7.58 34.46
CA ALA A 75 15.96 8.49 34.09
C ALA A 75 15.50 9.60 33.14
N MET A 76 14.28 9.53 32.60
CA MET A 76 13.76 10.53 31.67
C MET A 76 13.12 11.72 32.37
N LEU A 77 13.21 12.88 31.72
CA LEU A 77 12.38 14.04 32.04
C LEU A 77 10.91 13.73 31.75
N ASP A 78 9.99 14.16 32.61
CA ASP A 78 8.55 13.87 32.47
C ASP A 78 7.99 14.35 31.13
N ARG A 79 8.48 15.50 30.63
CA ARG A 79 8.14 15.99 29.29
C ARG A 79 8.44 14.97 28.19
N VAL A 80 9.57 14.27 28.27
CA VAL A 80 9.98 13.27 27.26
C VAL A 80 9.11 12.02 27.39
N LYS A 81 8.80 11.59 28.63
CA LYS A 81 7.89 10.46 28.87
C LYS A 81 6.52 10.70 28.25
N GLU A 82 5.95 11.90 28.43
CA GLU A 82 4.64 12.22 27.84
C GLU A 82 4.69 12.23 26.30
N GLN A 83 5.78 12.70 25.69
CA GLN A 83 5.96 12.61 24.23
C GLN A 83 6.05 11.15 23.76
N LEU A 84 6.75 10.31 24.51
CA LEU A 84 6.95 8.88 24.24
C LEU A 84 5.65 8.09 24.38
N LYS A 85 4.88 8.31 25.45
CA LYS A 85 3.52 7.74 25.63
C LYS A 85 2.60 8.15 24.50
N HIS A 86 2.60 9.43 24.12
CA HIS A 86 1.79 9.88 22.99
C HIS A 86 2.29 9.26 21.67
N LEU A 87 3.59 8.97 21.51
CA LEU A 87 4.08 8.26 20.32
C LEU A 87 3.58 6.81 20.31
N LYS A 88 3.59 6.14 21.47
CA LYS A 88 3.01 4.81 21.63
C LYS A 88 1.52 4.79 21.24
N VAL A 89 0.74 5.77 21.69
CA VAL A 89 -0.68 5.90 21.32
C VAL A 89 -0.86 6.03 19.80
N LEU A 90 -0.02 6.82 19.11
CA LEU A 90 -0.08 6.94 17.65
C LEU A 90 0.24 5.62 16.95
N LEU A 91 1.23 4.87 17.45
CA LEU A 91 1.61 3.56 16.91
C LEU A 91 0.52 2.51 17.15
N ASP A 92 -0.04 2.45 18.36
CA ASP A 92 -1.07 1.48 18.75
C ASP A 92 -2.39 1.70 17.99
N ASN A 93 -2.72 2.96 17.69
CA ASN A 93 -3.92 3.36 16.94
C ASN A 93 -3.72 3.39 15.42
N PHE A 94 -2.52 3.06 14.92
CA PHE A 94 -2.31 3.00 13.48
C PHE A 94 -3.21 1.92 12.86
N PRO A 95 -3.90 2.19 11.74
CA PRO A 95 -4.86 1.24 11.15
C PRO A 95 -4.23 -0.11 10.84
N ARG A 96 -4.90 -1.18 11.26
CA ARG A 96 -4.49 -2.57 10.98
C ARG A 96 -5.20 -3.19 9.78
N VAL A 97 -6.21 -2.50 9.27
CA VAL A 97 -7.00 -2.89 8.12
C VAL A 97 -7.03 -1.69 7.17
N ASN A 98 -6.97 -1.98 5.87
CA ASN A 98 -7.04 -0.93 4.85
C ASN A 98 -8.42 -0.28 4.88
N ASP A 99 -8.45 1.04 5.07
CA ASP A 99 -9.65 1.86 5.08
C ASP A 99 -9.42 3.06 4.15
N GLU A 100 -10.24 3.17 3.10
CA GLU A 100 -10.12 4.21 2.08
C GLU A 100 -10.36 5.63 2.62
N THR A 101 -10.98 5.76 3.80
CA THR A 101 -11.24 7.05 4.46
C THR A 101 -10.06 7.55 5.30
N VAL A 102 -9.04 6.70 5.51
CA VAL A 102 -7.92 7.01 6.39
C VAL A 102 -6.68 7.34 5.58
N ASP A 103 -6.14 8.53 5.82
CA ASP A 103 -4.85 8.94 5.26
C ASP A 103 -3.68 8.34 6.04
N ILE A 104 -3.35 7.10 5.71
CA ILE A 104 -2.23 6.36 6.32
C ILE A 104 -0.87 7.01 6.07
N VAL A 105 -0.73 7.80 4.99
CA VAL A 105 0.53 8.48 4.64
C VAL A 105 0.78 9.61 5.62
N THR A 106 -0.23 10.45 5.85
CA THR A 106 -0.15 11.54 6.83
C THR A 106 0.07 11.00 8.24
N LEU A 107 -0.60 9.90 8.63
CA LEU A 107 -0.38 9.27 9.93
C LEU A 107 1.06 8.73 10.08
N ALA A 108 1.59 8.06 9.06
CA ALA A 108 2.96 7.57 9.06
C ALA A 108 3.97 8.73 9.21
N ASP A 109 3.77 9.85 8.52
CA ASP A 109 4.65 11.01 8.60
C ASP A 109 4.60 11.71 9.97
N GLN A 110 3.43 11.73 10.60
CA GLN A 110 3.27 12.20 11.97
C GLN A 110 4.07 11.33 12.94
N ILE A 111 3.98 10.00 12.81
CA ILE A 111 4.75 9.04 13.60
C ILE A 111 6.25 9.24 13.38
N ARG A 112 6.73 9.30 12.14
CA ARG A 112 8.14 9.52 11.78
C ARG A 112 8.70 10.79 12.39
N THR A 113 7.98 11.90 12.23
CA THR A 113 8.39 13.21 12.76
C THR A 113 8.50 13.17 14.28
N LYS A 114 7.52 12.55 14.93
CA LYS A 114 7.48 12.45 16.38
C LYS A 114 8.54 11.49 16.92
N TYR A 115 8.79 10.38 16.25
CA TYR A 115 9.89 9.46 16.57
C TYR A 115 11.24 10.17 16.50
N LYS A 116 11.55 10.84 15.38
CA LYS A 116 12.80 11.62 15.22
C LYS A 116 12.98 12.65 16.33
N LYS A 117 11.90 13.37 16.69
CA LYS A 117 11.90 14.35 17.77
C LYS A 117 12.23 13.73 19.13
N VAL A 118 11.61 12.59 19.45
CA VAL A 118 11.85 11.88 20.72
C VAL A 118 13.27 11.34 20.77
N CYS A 119 13.78 10.72 19.70
CA CYS A 119 15.17 10.26 19.62
C CYS A 119 16.16 11.41 19.87
N ALA A 120 15.94 12.58 19.26
CA ALA A 120 16.79 13.75 19.49
C ALA A 120 16.76 14.23 20.96
N GLN A 121 15.58 14.24 21.59
CA GLN A 121 15.44 14.62 23.01
C GLN A 121 16.12 13.63 23.96
N MET A 122 16.13 12.35 23.60
CA MET A 122 16.78 11.29 24.35
C MET A 122 18.26 11.10 24.00
N LYS A 123 18.79 11.85 23.03
CA LYS A 123 20.14 11.70 22.48
C LYS A 123 20.41 10.28 21.94
N LEU A 124 19.37 9.63 21.40
CA LEU A 124 19.47 8.32 20.75
C LEU A 124 19.73 8.50 19.25
N ASN A 125 20.66 7.73 18.71
CA ASN A 125 20.89 7.62 17.28
C ASN A 125 20.39 6.26 16.77
N MET A 126 19.07 6.14 16.61
CA MET A 126 18.40 4.90 16.20
C MET A 126 17.50 5.15 14.97
N PRO A 127 18.07 5.48 13.79
CA PRO A 127 17.28 5.57 12.56
C PRO A 127 16.80 4.17 12.12
N TYR A 128 15.67 4.12 11.41
CA TYR A 128 15.21 2.87 10.82
C TYR A 128 16.25 2.37 9.78
N PRO A 129 16.79 1.15 9.93
CA PRO A 129 17.98 0.72 9.19
C PRO A 129 17.73 0.46 7.70
N GLU A 130 16.50 0.15 7.29
CA GLU A 130 16.19 -0.25 5.91
C GLU A 130 15.71 0.90 5.03
N THR A 131 15.87 2.15 5.46
CA THR A 131 15.45 3.36 4.73
C THR A 131 16.03 3.52 3.31
N ASN A 132 17.08 2.77 2.95
CA ASN A 132 17.76 2.85 1.65
C ASN A 132 17.68 1.54 0.83
N ILE A 133 16.89 0.56 1.27
CA ILE A 133 16.69 -0.67 0.49
C ILE A 133 15.54 -0.39 -0.47
N ILE A 134 15.86 -0.19 -1.76
CA ILE A 134 14.82 -0.09 -2.79
C ILE A 134 14.28 -1.51 -2.98
N SER A 135 13.09 -1.80 -2.43
CA SER A 135 12.35 -2.98 -2.86
C SER A 135 11.79 -2.73 -4.26
N PHE A 136 12.14 -3.62 -5.19
CA PHE A 136 11.58 -3.72 -6.54
C PHE A 136 10.69 -4.96 -6.59
#